data_AF-A0A8C4SUI5-F1
#
_entry.id   AF-A0A8C4SUI5-F1
#
_cell.length_a   1.000
_cell.length_b   1.000
_cell.length_c   1.000
_cell.angle_alpha   90.00
_cell.angle_beta   90.00
_cell.angle_gamma   90.00
#
_symmetry.space_group_name_H-M   'P 1'
#
loop_
_entity.id
_entity.type
_entity.pdbx_description
1 polymer ?
#
loop_
_entity_poly.entity_id
_entity_poly.type
_entity_poly.pdbx_seq_one_letter_code
_entity_poly.pdbx_strand_id
1 'polypeptide(L)'
;MRNPELIPHVKMSGSEAILHGDSGTSGPRYALTLTPKELHIQRLVPRPQDDRRTVVNTTDVVGCHVMRPKSTKTSGASETQIPAVFSIYSYPLKKKRMGAGRVRTRVVRTFKVDVSDTTSENRAVAEKWSIAIKCLLRGVSLSGLTEITSSLLPRPQRLLLLVNPFSGRGQAMQLCHTHILPMIREANIHYNLIQTERQNHARDLMREITVHEWDGIVIVSGDGLLHEVINGLMQRPDWQEAIRIPLGVLPCGSGNALAGALNHHAGYLINYHIDFFFF
;
A
#
# COMPACT_ATOMS: atom_id res chain seq x y z
N MET A 1 48.22 8.66 7.79
CA MET A 1 46.90 9.17 7.35
C MET A 1 46.54 8.43 6.07
N ARG A 2 45.64 7.43 6.13
CA ARG A 2 45.19 6.67 4.95
C ARG A 2 43.78 7.12 4.60
N ASN A 3 43.61 7.51 3.35
CA ASN A 3 42.37 7.86 2.69
C ASN A 3 41.40 6.65 2.76
N PRO A 4 40.16 6.77 3.26
CA PRO A 4 39.18 5.71 3.08
C PRO A 4 38.64 5.81 1.65
N GLU A 5 39.09 4.89 0.80
CA GLU A 5 38.58 4.73 -0.55
C GLU A 5 37.05 4.59 -0.53
N LEU A 6 36.37 5.54 -1.19
CA LEU A 6 34.98 5.42 -1.59
C LEU A 6 34.85 4.18 -2.47
N ILE A 7 34.09 3.19 -2.00
CA ILE A 7 33.76 2.00 -2.79
C ILE A 7 33.10 2.46 -4.10
N PRO A 8 33.56 2.02 -5.28
CA PRO A 8 33.05 2.51 -6.54
C PRO A 8 31.55 2.23 -6.68
N HIS A 9 30.79 3.28 -7.02
CA HIS A 9 29.37 3.20 -7.36
C HIS A 9 29.16 2.18 -8.48
N VAL A 10 28.59 1.03 -8.15
CA VAL A 10 28.18 0.05 -9.15
C VAL A 10 26.98 0.63 -9.90
N LYS A 11 27.22 1.14 -11.11
CA LYS A 11 26.18 1.35 -12.12
C LYS A 11 25.48 0.01 -12.34
N MET A 12 24.25 -0.11 -11.85
CA MET A 12 23.38 -1.24 -12.11
C MET A 12 22.96 -1.20 -13.58
N SER A 13 23.40 -2.20 -14.35
CA SER A 13 22.93 -2.47 -15.71
C SER A 13 21.50 -3.00 -15.65
N GLY A 14 20.53 -2.21 -16.14
CA GLY A 14 19.13 -2.61 -16.32
C GLY A 14 18.16 -1.79 -15.47
N SER A 15 17.53 -0.79 -16.11
CA SER A 15 16.67 0.27 -15.55
C SER A 15 17.41 1.37 -14.78
N GLU A 16 17.37 2.58 -15.36
CA GLU A 16 17.90 3.81 -14.79
C GLU A 16 17.29 4.09 -13.41
N ALA A 17 18.11 4.38 -12.41
CA ALA A 17 17.64 4.65 -11.05
C ALA A 17 16.82 5.94 -11.00
N ILE A 18 15.66 5.90 -10.33
CA ILE A 18 14.75 7.04 -10.14
C ILE A 18 15.22 7.90 -8.95
N LEU A 19 15.59 7.24 -7.85
CA LEU A 19 16.10 7.89 -6.64
C LEU A 19 17.22 7.07 -6.02
N HIS A 20 18.23 7.78 -5.51
CA HIS A 20 19.28 7.23 -4.67
C HIS A 20 19.41 8.08 -3.40
N GLY A 21 19.69 7.44 -2.27
CA GLY A 21 19.89 8.16 -1.02
C GLY A 21 20.27 7.25 0.14
N ASP A 22 20.86 7.86 1.15
CA ASP A 22 21.33 7.16 2.34
C ASP A 22 20.36 7.32 3.51
N SER A 23 20.22 6.27 4.31
CA SER A 23 19.34 6.25 5.48
C SER A 23 20.03 5.65 6.71
N GLY A 24 19.96 6.33 7.87
CA GLY A 24 20.32 5.72 9.17
C GLY A 24 20.53 6.69 10.34
N THR A 25 20.45 6.19 11.58
CA THR A 25 21.23 6.69 12.75
C THR A 25 21.64 5.60 13.71
N SER A 26 22.74 5.88 14.44
CA SER A 26 23.41 5.12 15.54
C SER A 26 23.59 3.60 15.35
N GLY A 27 23.05 3.04 14.27
CA GLY A 27 23.19 1.67 13.79
C GLY A 27 23.55 1.65 12.29
N PRO A 28 23.21 0.58 11.55
CA PRO A 28 23.66 0.41 10.17
C PRO A 28 23.03 1.46 9.23
N ARG A 29 23.87 2.10 8.41
CA ARG A 29 23.41 2.93 7.29
C ARG A 29 23.08 2.08 6.07
N TYR A 30 22.07 2.51 5.30
CA TYR A 30 21.63 1.84 4.08
C TYR A 30 21.63 2.82 2.91
N ALA A 31 22.14 2.37 1.76
CA ALA A 31 21.87 2.98 0.47
C ALA A 31 20.56 2.43 -0.09
N LEU A 32 19.69 3.33 -0.52
CA LEU A 32 18.41 3.03 -1.15
C LEU A 32 18.51 3.37 -2.64
N THR A 33 18.05 2.47 -3.50
CA THR A 33 17.93 2.73 -4.94
C THR A 33 16.55 2.32 -5.42
N LEU A 34 15.75 3.29 -5.87
CA LEU A 34 14.42 3.04 -6.44
C LEU A 34 14.53 2.92 -7.96
N THR A 35 13.95 1.86 -8.50
CA THR A 35 13.71 1.64 -9.93
C THR A 35 12.19 1.52 -10.15
N PRO A 36 11.69 1.50 -11.39
CA PRO A 36 10.26 1.33 -11.64
C PRO A 36 9.67 0.04 -11.03
N LYS A 37 10.48 -1.02 -10.92
CA LYS A 37 10.04 -2.37 -10.50
C LYS A 37 10.47 -2.75 -9.09
N GLU A 38 11.54 -2.16 -8.59
CA GLU A 38 12.20 -2.64 -7.37
C GLU A 38 12.78 -1.49 -6.56
N LEU A 39 12.66 -1.61 -5.24
CA LEU A 39 13.45 -0.85 -4.29
C LEU A 39 14.57 -1.74 -3.76
N HIS A 40 15.79 -1.34 -4.04
CA HIS A 40 16.99 -1.99 -3.53
C HIS A 40 17.47 -1.31 -2.27
N ILE A 41 17.78 -2.12 -1.27
CA ILE A 41 18.25 -1.69 0.04
C ILE A 41 19.57 -2.41 0.29
N GLN A 42 20.66 -1.65 0.32
CA GLN A 42 22.01 -2.16 0.55
C GLN A 42 22.59 -1.56 1.80
N ARG A 43 23.20 -2.37 2.66
CA ARG A 43 23.89 -1.88 3.86
C ARG A 43 25.24 -1.30 3.47
N LEU A 44 25.54 -0.08 3.90
CA LEU A 44 26.77 0.63 3.55
C LEU A 44 28.01 0.14 4.31
N VAL A 45 27.83 -0.40 5.52
CA VAL A 45 28.90 -1.05 6.29
C VAL A 45 28.54 -2.53 6.46
N PRO A 46 28.96 -3.40 5.53
CA PRO A 46 28.65 -4.82 5.58
C PRO A 46 29.35 -5.51 6.77
N ARG A 47 28.65 -6.45 7.41
CA ARG A 47 29.32 -7.42 8.30
C ARG A 47 29.84 -8.56 7.42
N PRO A 48 31.00 -9.18 7.70
CA PRO A 48 31.60 -10.22 6.85
C PRO A 48 30.68 -11.41 6.52
N GLN A 49 29.60 -11.62 7.30
CA GLN A 49 28.64 -12.72 7.13
C GLN A 49 27.28 -12.30 6.55
N ASP A 50 27.03 -11.01 6.29
CA ASP A 50 25.68 -10.49 5.98
C ASP A 50 25.70 -9.37 4.92
N ASP A 51 26.31 -9.66 3.77
CA ASP A 51 26.27 -8.82 2.56
C ASP A 51 25.02 -9.09 1.73
N ARG A 52 23.85 -9.09 2.37
CA ARG A 52 22.58 -9.37 1.70
C ARG A 52 21.90 -8.08 1.27
N ARG A 53 21.98 -7.80 -0.04
CA ARG A 53 21.09 -6.84 -0.71
C ARG A 53 19.64 -7.28 -0.50
N THR A 54 18.84 -6.43 0.13
CA THR A 54 17.41 -6.65 0.24
C THR A 54 16.73 -6.00 -0.96
N VAL A 55 15.88 -6.74 -1.66
CA VAL A 55 15.08 -6.23 -2.78
C VAL A 55 13.61 -6.30 -2.37
N VAL A 56 12.90 -5.18 -2.54
CA VAL A 56 11.45 -5.09 -2.37
C VAL A 56 10.84 -4.82 -3.73
N ASN A 57 10.00 -5.74 -4.22
CA ASN A 57 9.32 -5.55 -5.49
C ASN A 57 8.20 -4.51 -5.32
N THR A 58 8.06 -3.56 -6.25
CA THR A 58 7.02 -2.54 -6.19
C THR A 58 5.61 -3.13 -6.26
N THR A 59 5.43 -4.31 -6.86
CA THR A 59 4.14 -5.03 -6.85
C THR A 59 3.73 -5.53 -5.48
N ASP A 60 4.67 -5.64 -4.53
CA ASP A 60 4.38 -6.03 -3.15
C ASP A 60 4.17 -4.81 -2.25
N VAL A 61 4.46 -3.60 -2.73
CA VAL A 61 4.31 -2.36 -1.95
C VAL A 61 2.87 -1.86 -2.11
N VAL A 62 2.24 -1.48 -0.99
CA VAL A 62 0.89 -0.89 -0.99
C VAL A 62 0.92 0.60 -0.69
N GLY A 63 1.94 1.10 0.01
CA GLY A 63 2.05 2.53 0.26
C GLY A 63 3.30 2.97 0.99
N CYS A 64 3.43 4.29 1.11
CA CYS A 64 4.54 4.96 1.78
C CYS A 64 4.02 6.17 2.56
N HIS A 65 4.48 6.33 3.81
CA HIS A 65 4.06 7.41 4.70
C HIS A 65 5.27 8.12 5.29
N VAL A 66 5.24 9.46 5.29
CA VAL A 66 6.20 10.28 6.03
C VAL A 66 5.66 10.49 7.43
N MET A 67 6.42 10.06 8.42
CA MET A 67 6.06 10.19 9.83
C MET A 67 6.31 11.61 10.30
N ARG A 68 5.42 12.14 11.13
CA ARG A 68 5.74 13.33 11.93
C ARG A 68 6.70 12.91 13.04
N PRO A 69 7.71 13.72 13.35
CA PRO A 69 8.54 13.45 14.51
C PRO A 69 7.65 13.38 15.75
N LYS A 70 7.77 12.32 16.54
CA LYS A 70 7.20 12.34 17.88
C LYS A 70 8.06 13.30 18.69
N SER A 71 7.46 14.32 19.29
CA SER A 71 8.11 15.10 20.35
C SER A 71 8.50 14.14 21.45
N THR A 72 9.73 13.65 21.42
CA THR A 72 10.32 13.02 22.58
C THR A 72 10.69 14.16 23.50
N LYS A 73 10.17 14.14 24.73
CA LYS A 73 10.68 14.94 25.84
C LYS A 73 12.11 14.48 26.17
N THR A 74 13.03 14.70 25.25
CA THR A 74 14.47 14.55 25.46
C THR A 74 14.96 15.95 25.68
N SER A 75 15.06 16.31 26.95
CA SER A 75 15.69 17.51 27.46
C SER A 75 17.04 17.73 26.74
N GLY A 76 17.08 18.70 25.81
CA GLY A 76 18.33 19.23 25.25
C GLY A 76 18.49 19.24 23.73
N ALA A 77 17.64 18.57 22.94
CA ALA A 77 17.73 18.66 21.48
C ALA A 77 16.94 19.88 20.96
N SER A 78 17.61 20.80 20.26
CA SER A 78 16.94 21.90 19.54
C SER A 78 15.95 21.33 18.52
N GLU A 79 14.70 21.81 18.51
CA GLU A 79 13.63 21.42 17.56
C GLU A 79 14.06 21.53 16.07
N THR A 80 15.13 22.27 15.81
CA THR A 80 15.67 22.53 14.46
C THR A 80 16.41 21.35 13.83
N GLN A 81 16.88 20.36 14.61
CA GLN A 81 17.73 19.25 14.14
C GLN A 81 17.04 17.88 14.19
N ILE A 82 15.71 17.84 14.06
CA ILE A 82 14.97 16.59 14.17
C ILE A 82 15.00 15.86 12.82
N PRO A 83 15.46 14.61 12.78
CA PRO A 83 15.47 13.83 11.55
C PRO A 83 14.06 13.50 11.07
N ALA A 84 13.90 13.38 9.76
CA ALA A 84 12.66 12.91 9.17
C ALA A 84 12.66 11.39 9.04
N VAL A 85 11.48 10.80 8.95
CA VAL A 85 11.32 9.35 8.82
C VAL A 85 10.21 9.07 7.83
N PHE A 86 10.43 8.12 6.92
CA PHE A 86 9.37 7.55 6.10
C PHE A 86 9.30 6.03 6.24
N SER A 87 8.12 5.46 6.06
CA SER A 87 7.88 4.03 6.14
C SER A 87 7.23 3.51 4.88
N ILE A 88 7.71 2.37 4.39
CA ILE A 88 7.16 1.63 3.27
C ILE A 88 6.41 0.42 3.81
N TYR A 89 5.18 0.26 3.33
CA TYR A 89 4.28 -0.83 3.68
C TYR A 89 4.21 -1.79 2.51
N SER A 90 4.53 -3.06 2.77
CA SER A 90 4.55 -4.10 1.73
C SER A 90 3.97 -5.40 2.26
N TYR A 91 3.45 -6.21 1.36
CA TYR A 91 2.83 -7.50 1.63
C TYR A 91 3.47 -8.58 0.75
N PRO A 92 4.77 -8.90 0.91
CA PRO A 92 5.40 -9.96 0.13
C PRO A 92 4.79 -11.33 0.41
N LEU A 93 4.73 -12.18 -0.62
CA LEU A 93 4.24 -13.54 -0.53
C LEU A 93 5.33 -14.48 0.04
N LYS A 94 5.20 -14.88 1.30
CA LYS A 94 6.19 -15.71 2.04
C LYS A 94 5.71 -17.14 2.23
N LYS A 95 6.63 -18.10 2.41
CA LYS A 95 6.27 -19.47 2.83
C LYS A 95 5.63 -19.43 4.22
N LYS A 96 4.59 -20.23 4.43
CA LYS A 96 3.98 -20.38 5.77
C LYS A 96 5.00 -20.99 6.73
N ARG A 97 4.96 -20.57 8.01
CA ARG A 97 5.79 -21.17 9.07
C ARG A 97 5.40 -22.62 9.35
N MET A 98 4.14 -22.96 9.16
CA MET A 98 3.59 -24.30 9.33
C MET A 98 2.60 -24.60 8.19
N GLY A 99 2.65 -25.82 7.66
CA GLY A 99 1.80 -26.28 6.55
C GLY A 99 2.34 -25.93 5.15
N ALA A 100 1.71 -26.52 4.14
CA ALA A 100 2.02 -26.23 2.74
C ALA A 100 1.40 -24.88 2.30
N GLY A 101 2.10 -24.17 1.41
CA GLY A 101 1.60 -22.96 0.77
C GLY A 101 2.34 -21.67 1.14
N ARG A 102 1.89 -20.58 0.54
CA ARG A 102 2.42 -19.22 0.75
C ARG A 102 1.33 -18.33 1.33
N VAL A 103 1.73 -17.25 2.01
CA VAL A 103 0.82 -16.26 2.59
C VAL A 103 1.43 -14.87 2.48
N ARG A 104 0.60 -13.89 2.12
CA ARG A 104 0.98 -12.48 2.12
C ARG A 104 1.22 -12.04 3.56
N THR A 105 2.42 -11.51 3.84
CA THR A 105 2.79 -11.08 5.20
C THR A 105 3.11 -9.60 5.20
N ARG A 106 2.45 -8.83 6.07
CA ARG A 106 2.74 -7.42 6.26
C ARG A 106 4.20 -7.22 6.71
N VAL A 107 4.92 -6.36 6.00
CA VAL A 107 6.29 -5.93 6.31
C VAL A 107 6.35 -4.41 6.21
N VAL A 108 6.73 -3.78 7.32
CA VAL A 108 7.00 -2.34 7.37
C VAL A 108 8.51 -2.14 7.39
N ARG A 109 9.01 -1.29 6.50
CA ARG A 109 10.40 -0.84 6.50
C ARG A 109 10.44 0.65 6.72
N THR A 110 11.14 1.07 7.76
CA THR A 110 11.23 2.47 8.18
C THR A 110 12.63 2.98 7.92
N PHE A 111 12.71 4.11 7.24
CA PHE A 111 13.95 4.74 6.81
C PHE A 111 14.05 6.12 7.45
N LYS A 112 15.16 6.36 8.11
CA LYS A 112 15.51 7.65 8.68
C LYS A 112 16.23 8.50 7.64
N VAL A 113 15.87 9.77 7.55
CA VAL A 113 16.53 10.78 6.72
C VAL A 113 17.16 11.82 7.62
N ASP A 114 18.48 11.96 7.49
CA ASP A 114 19.34 12.76 8.36
C ASP A 114 20.55 13.25 7.53
N VAL A 115 20.23 13.94 6.44
CA VAL A 115 21.20 14.39 5.41
C VAL A 115 21.54 15.88 5.55
N SER A 116 20.75 16.62 6.33
CA SER A 116 20.92 18.04 6.60
C SER A 116 20.74 18.32 8.09
N ASP A 117 21.28 19.46 8.54
CA ASP A 117 21.12 19.98 9.90
C ASP A 117 19.70 20.53 10.16
N THR A 118 18.86 20.66 9.13
CA THR A 118 17.49 21.17 9.31
C THR A 118 16.41 20.09 9.16
N THR A 119 15.44 20.11 10.08
CA THR A 119 14.25 19.24 10.02
C THR A 119 13.48 19.39 8.71
N SER A 120 13.41 20.60 8.17
CA SER A 120 12.65 20.91 6.95
C SER A 120 13.26 20.23 5.71
N GLU A 121 14.57 20.31 5.53
CA GLU A 121 15.25 19.67 4.40
C GLU A 121 15.21 18.15 4.49
N ASN A 122 15.42 17.60 5.69
CA ASN A 122 15.27 16.16 5.93
C ASN A 122 13.84 15.69 5.59
N ARG A 123 12.83 16.49 5.95
CA ARG A 123 11.42 16.19 5.63
C ARG A 123 11.16 16.26 4.14
N ALA A 124 11.69 17.26 3.43
CA ALA A 124 11.54 17.39 1.98
C ALA A 124 12.11 16.16 1.25
N VAL A 125 13.26 15.64 1.70
CA VAL A 125 13.84 14.40 1.15
C VAL A 125 12.94 13.19 1.43
N ALA A 126 12.42 13.04 2.66
CA ALA A 126 11.48 11.96 2.99
C ALA A 126 10.16 12.04 2.18
N GLU A 127 9.66 13.25 1.95
CA GLU A 127 8.48 13.50 1.10
C GLU A 127 8.76 13.16 -0.36
N LYS A 128 9.93 13.50 -0.89
CA LYS A 128 10.37 13.12 -2.24
C LYS A 128 10.33 11.60 -2.44
N TRP A 129 10.86 10.83 -1.47
CA TRP A 129 10.78 9.37 -1.50
C TRP A 129 9.34 8.86 -1.49
N SER A 130 8.50 9.41 -0.60
CA SER A 130 7.10 9.03 -0.49
C SER A 130 6.32 9.31 -1.78
N ILE A 131 6.53 10.48 -2.39
CA ILE A 131 5.91 10.88 -3.66
C ILE A 131 6.36 9.95 -4.79
N ALA A 132 7.67 9.67 -4.90
CA ALA A 132 8.20 8.80 -5.95
C ALA A 132 7.59 7.40 -5.90
N ILE A 133 7.55 6.80 -4.71
CA ILE A 133 6.95 5.47 -4.51
C ILE A 133 5.47 5.51 -4.84
N LYS A 134 4.73 6.52 -4.35
CA LYS A 134 3.30 6.66 -4.65
C LYS A 134 3.06 6.87 -6.15
N CYS A 135 3.88 7.63 -6.86
CA CYS A 135 3.78 7.79 -8.32
C CYS A 135 3.86 6.43 -9.01
N LEU A 136 4.86 5.60 -8.68
CA LEU A 136 4.99 4.25 -9.25
C LEU A 136 3.79 3.36 -8.94
N LEU A 137 3.30 3.38 -7.70
CA LEU A 137 2.09 2.63 -7.30
C LEU A 137 0.82 3.08 -8.03
N ARG A 138 0.80 4.33 -8.49
CA ARG A 138 -0.31 4.93 -9.24
C ARG A 138 -0.08 4.88 -10.75
N GLY A 139 0.93 4.13 -11.22
CA GLY A 139 1.22 3.96 -12.65
C GLY A 139 1.87 5.17 -13.33
N VAL A 140 2.32 6.17 -12.57
CA VAL A 140 3.02 7.34 -13.11
C VAL A 140 4.46 6.94 -13.40
N SER A 141 4.86 7.04 -14.67
CA SER A 141 6.23 6.74 -15.09
C SER A 141 7.18 7.85 -14.63
N LEU A 142 8.26 7.46 -13.95
CA LEU A 142 9.32 8.35 -13.50
C LEU A 142 10.65 7.96 -14.14
N SER A 143 11.46 8.97 -14.49
CA SER A 143 12.83 8.81 -14.97
C SER A 143 13.81 9.45 -13.97
N GLY A 144 15.10 9.16 -14.08
CA GLY A 144 16.13 9.75 -13.20
C GLY A 144 16.24 11.28 -13.29
N LEU A 145 15.70 11.88 -14.36
CA LEU A 145 15.68 13.33 -14.59
C LEU A 145 14.39 14.02 -14.13
N THR A 146 13.37 13.26 -13.73
CA THR A 146 12.05 13.81 -13.36
C THR A 146 12.14 14.55 -12.02
N GLU A 147 11.72 15.81 -12.00
CA GLU A 147 11.60 16.57 -10.74
C GLU A 147 10.42 16.06 -9.92
N ILE A 148 10.72 15.37 -8.82
CA ILE A 148 9.71 14.69 -8.00
C ILE A 148 9.07 15.69 -7.04
N THR A 149 7.85 16.12 -7.37
CA THR A 149 7.04 17.05 -6.59
C THR A 149 5.62 16.53 -6.40
N SER A 150 4.86 17.11 -5.45
CA SER A 150 3.51 16.63 -5.10
C SER A 150 2.50 16.76 -6.24
N SER A 151 2.75 17.63 -7.23
CA SER A 151 1.90 17.82 -8.40
C SER A 151 1.89 16.62 -9.36
N LEU A 152 2.88 15.73 -9.26
CA LEU A 152 2.91 14.48 -10.03
C LEU A 152 1.92 13.43 -9.52
N LEU A 153 1.43 13.57 -8.28
CA LEU A 153 0.50 12.60 -7.72
C LEU A 153 -0.90 12.83 -8.30
N PRO A 154 -1.55 11.77 -8.81
CA PRO A 154 -2.94 11.87 -9.18
C PRO A 154 -3.80 12.14 -7.94
N ARG A 155 -5.04 12.60 -8.16
CA ARG A 155 -5.97 12.81 -7.05
C ARG A 155 -6.11 11.53 -6.19
N PRO A 156 -6.27 11.66 -4.87
CA PRO A 156 -6.53 10.52 -4.01
C PRO A 156 -7.75 9.74 -4.48
N GLN A 157 -7.67 8.40 -4.39
CA GLN A 157 -8.83 7.55 -4.64
C GLN A 157 -9.81 7.60 -3.47
N ARG A 158 -11.10 7.45 -3.79
CA ARG A 158 -12.19 7.36 -2.83
C ARG A 158 -13.03 6.11 -3.11
N LEU A 159 -13.08 5.19 -2.14
CA LEU A 159 -13.82 3.94 -2.25
C LEU A 159 -15.07 3.94 -1.37
N LEU A 160 -16.13 3.31 -1.85
CA LEU A 160 -17.27 2.95 -1.02
C LEU A 160 -17.11 1.51 -0.55
N LEU A 161 -17.06 1.29 0.76
CA LEU A 161 -17.02 -0.04 1.35
C LEU A 161 -18.40 -0.43 1.86
N LEU A 162 -18.95 -1.52 1.33
CA LEU A 162 -20.20 -2.11 1.78
C LEU A 162 -19.90 -3.39 2.54
N VAL A 163 -20.35 -3.49 3.78
CA VAL A 163 -20.09 -4.65 4.63
C VAL A 163 -21.40 -5.18 5.20
N ASN A 164 -21.62 -6.49 5.04
CA ASN A 164 -22.68 -7.17 5.76
C ASN A 164 -22.08 -7.82 7.03
N PRO A 165 -22.39 -7.31 8.23
CA PRO A 165 -21.78 -7.74 9.49
C PRO A 165 -22.07 -9.22 9.80
N PHE A 166 -23.21 -9.73 9.34
CA PHE A 166 -23.65 -11.11 9.59
C PHE A 166 -23.09 -12.11 8.58
N SER A 167 -22.25 -11.68 7.64
CA SER A 167 -21.67 -12.57 6.62
C SER A 167 -20.76 -13.65 7.24
N GLY A 168 -20.81 -14.84 6.64
CA GLY A 168 -19.99 -15.98 7.06
C GLY A 168 -20.36 -16.43 8.48
N ARG A 169 -19.41 -16.32 9.41
CA ARG A 169 -19.61 -16.63 10.84
C ARG A 169 -19.96 -15.38 11.68
N GLY A 170 -20.47 -14.32 11.05
CA GLY A 170 -20.74 -13.04 11.71
C GLY A 170 -19.48 -12.24 12.07
N GLN A 171 -18.36 -12.50 11.39
CA GLN A 171 -17.05 -11.90 11.68
C GLN A 171 -16.62 -10.85 10.64
N ALA A 172 -17.44 -10.56 9.63
CA ALA A 172 -17.06 -9.70 8.51
C ALA A 172 -16.67 -8.29 8.95
N MET A 173 -17.40 -7.68 9.90
CA MET A 173 -17.02 -6.38 10.47
C MET A 173 -15.68 -6.42 11.19
N GLN A 174 -15.45 -7.45 12.01
CA GLN A 174 -14.20 -7.61 12.72
C GLN A 174 -13.03 -7.77 11.72
N LEU A 175 -13.18 -8.62 10.70
CA LEU A 175 -12.18 -8.81 9.65
C LEU A 175 -11.93 -7.51 8.87
N CYS A 176 -12.99 -6.74 8.59
CA CYS A 176 -12.90 -5.44 7.96
C CYS A 176 -12.00 -4.50 8.78
N HIS A 177 -12.29 -4.34 10.07
CA HIS A 177 -11.53 -3.45 10.94
C HIS A 177 -10.09 -3.92 11.20
N THR A 178 -9.86 -5.23 11.30
CA THR A 178 -8.55 -5.78 11.69
C THR A 178 -7.60 -5.97 10.52
N HIS A 179 -8.10 -6.23 9.32
CA HIS A 179 -7.27 -6.51 8.14
C HIS A 179 -7.47 -5.49 7.03
N ILE A 180 -8.72 -5.21 6.63
CA ILE A 180 -9.03 -4.43 5.42
C ILE A 180 -8.72 -2.95 5.62
N LEU A 181 -9.30 -2.32 6.63
CA LEU A 181 -9.15 -0.88 6.86
C LEU A 181 -7.68 -0.46 7.11
N PRO A 182 -6.86 -1.23 7.85
CA PRO A 182 -5.43 -0.95 7.94
C PRO A 182 -4.72 -0.91 6.59
N MET A 183 -5.00 -1.86 5.69
CA MET A 183 -4.41 -1.88 4.34
C MET A 183 -4.84 -0.67 3.50
N ILE A 184 -6.12 -0.29 3.55
CA ILE A 184 -6.63 0.89 2.83
C ILE A 184 -5.94 2.17 3.31
N ARG A 185 -5.76 2.31 4.63
CA ARG A 185 -5.04 3.45 5.22
C ARG A 185 -3.57 3.47 4.79
N GLU A 186 -2.92 2.31 4.78
CA GLU A 186 -1.54 2.18 4.30
C GLU A 186 -1.41 2.56 2.82
N ALA A 187 -2.38 2.20 2.00
CA ALA A 187 -2.47 2.61 0.60
C ALA A 187 -2.83 4.09 0.39
N ASN A 188 -3.14 4.83 1.45
CA ASN A 188 -3.55 6.24 1.40
C ASN A 188 -4.80 6.46 0.51
N ILE A 189 -5.72 5.50 0.56
CA ILE A 189 -7.00 5.55 -0.14
C ILE A 189 -8.08 6.06 0.84
N HIS A 190 -8.88 7.03 0.41
CA HIS A 190 -10.02 7.49 1.18
C HIS A 190 -11.16 6.49 1.04
N TYR A 191 -11.95 6.34 2.10
CA TYR A 191 -13.07 5.41 2.05
C TYR A 191 -14.24 5.88 2.91
N ASN A 192 -15.44 5.48 2.50
CA ASN A 192 -16.63 5.52 3.32
C ASN A 192 -17.09 4.08 3.59
N LEU A 193 -17.27 3.71 4.85
CA LEU A 193 -17.73 2.39 5.24
C LEU A 193 -19.22 2.46 5.58
N ILE A 194 -20.03 1.65 4.90
CA ILE A 194 -21.47 1.50 5.17
C ILE A 194 -21.74 0.05 5.56
N GLN A 195 -22.35 -0.10 6.73
CA GLN A 195 -22.85 -1.38 7.22
C GLN A 195 -24.27 -1.61 6.68
N THR A 196 -24.53 -2.76 6.08
CA THR A 196 -25.89 -3.11 5.67
C THR A 196 -26.71 -3.61 6.86
N GLU A 197 -27.99 -3.22 6.92
CA GLU A 197 -28.85 -3.47 8.09
C GLU A 197 -29.94 -4.51 7.80
N ARG A 198 -30.32 -4.68 6.53
CA ARG A 198 -31.38 -5.58 6.08
C ARG A 198 -31.11 -6.10 4.67
N GLN A 199 -31.88 -7.12 4.28
CA GLN A 199 -31.92 -7.60 2.89
C GLN A 199 -32.33 -6.46 1.95
N ASN A 200 -31.71 -6.42 0.77
CA ASN A 200 -31.87 -5.38 -0.25
C ASN A 200 -31.41 -3.97 0.18
N HIS A 201 -30.79 -3.78 1.35
CA HIS A 201 -30.31 -2.45 1.75
C HIS A 201 -29.24 -1.93 0.78
N ALA A 202 -28.30 -2.78 0.36
CA ALA A 202 -27.28 -2.36 -0.61
C ALA A 202 -27.88 -2.08 -1.98
N ARG A 203 -28.89 -2.86 -2.40
CA ARG A 203 -29.64 -2.61 -3.63
C ARG A 203 -30.27 -1.23 -3.61
N ASP A 204 -30.97 -0.88 -2.53
CA ASP A 204 -31.61 0.44 -2.38
C ASP A 204 -30.58 1.57 -2.41
N LEU A 205 -29.49 1.43 -1.65
CA LEU A 205 -28.38 2.40 -1.64
C LEU A 205 -27.76 2.62 -3.02
N MET A 206 -27.55 1.55 -3.80
CA MET A 206 -26.92 1.67 -5.13
C MET A 206 -27.83 2.37 -6.15
N ARG A 207 -29.15 2.31 -5.98
CA ARG A 207 -30.06 3.08 -6.86
C ARG A 207 -29.94 4.58 -6.65
N GLU A 208 -29.56 5.01 -5.46
CA GLU A 208 -29.59 6.42 -5.03
C GLU A 208 -28.21 7.08 -5.00
N ILE A 209 -27.14 6.29 -5.02
CA ILE A 209 -25.77 6.82 -4.90
C ILE A 209 -25.34 7.69 -6.08
N THR A 210 -24.53 8.71 -5.84
CA THR A 210 -23.83 9.44 -6.90
C THR A 210 -22.57 8.68 -7.31
N VAL A 211 -22.64 7.87 -8.37
CA VAL A 211 -21.54 6.99 -8.80
C VAL A 211 -20.23 7.73 -9.08
N HIS A 212 -20.28 8.95 -9.61
CA HIS A 212 -19.09 9.74 -9.95
C HIS A 212 -18.26 10.23 -8.75
N GLU A 213 -18.81 10.14 -7.53
CA GLU A 213 -18.06 10.49 -6.32
C GLU A 213 -17.05 9.40 -5.91
N TRP A 214 -17.14 8.22 -6.52
CA TRP A 214 -16.41 7.03 -6.12
C TRP A 214 -15.54 6.50 -7.25
N ASP A 215 -14.33 6.10 -6.91
CA ASP A 215 -13.41 5.41 -7.82
C ASP A 215 -13.68 3.90 -7.88
N GLY A 216 -14.48 3.39 -6.95
CA GLY A 216 -14.84 1.98 -6.87
C GLY A 216 -15.67 1.64 -5.65
N ILE A 217 -16.34 0.49 -5.73
CA ILE A 217 -17.15 -0.08 -4.65
C ILE A 217 -16.52 -1.40 -4.22
N VAL A 218 -16.21 -1.51 -2.93
CA VAL A 218 -15.63 -2.71 -2.33
C VAL A 218 -16.67 -3.39 -1.45
N ILE A 219 -16.95 -4.64 -1.77
CA ILE A 219 -17.95 -5.47 -1.11
C ILE A 219 -17.24 -6.43 -0.16
N VAL A 220 -17.50 -6.28 1.14
CA VAL A 220 -16.94 -7.09 2.22
C VAL A 220 -18.01 -8.04 2.73
N SER A 221 -18.20 -9.17 2.04
CA SER A 221 -19.30 -10.12 2.26
C SER A 221 -19.05 -11.41 1.46
N GLY A 222 -20.11 -12.20 1.24
CA GLY A 222 -20.17 -13.24 0.20
C GLY A 222 -20.89 -12.77 -1.06
N ASP A 223 -21.17 -13.71 -1.96
CA ASP A 223 -21.72 -13.44 -3.30
C ASP A 223 -23.09 -12.73 -3.29
N GLY A 224 -23.90 -12.91 -2.23
CA GLY A 224 -25.24 -12.31 -2.11
C GLY A 224 -25.24 -10.78 -2.05
N LEU A 225 -24.27 -10.16 -1.37
CA LEU A 225 -24.20 -8.70 -1.28
C LEU A 225 -23.77 -8.08 -2.62
N LEU A 226 -22.87 -8.74 -3.34
CA LEU A 226 -22.51 -8.34 -4.69
C LEU A 226 -23.72 -8.37 -5.62
N HIS A 227 -24.54 -9.42 -5.53
CA HIS A 227 -25.79 -9.51 -6.30
C HIS A 227 -26.72 -8.33 -6.01
N GLU A 228 -26.88 -7.91 -4.75
CA GLU A 228 -27.67 -6.71 -4.42
C GLU A 228 -27.08 -5.45 -5.05
N VAL A 229 -25.76 -5.26 -4.98
CA VAL A 229 -25.06 -4.10 -5.55
C VAL A 229 -25.25 -4.01 -7.06
N ILE A 230 -24.97 -5.09 -7.78
CA ILE A 230 -25.11 -5.13 -9.25
C ILE A 230 -26.55 -4.83 -9.65
N ASN A 231 -27.52 -5.49 -9.03
CA ASN A 231 -28.93 -5.23 -9.36
C ASN A 231 -29.33 -3.79 -9.05
N GLY A 232 -28.87 -3.22 -7.94
CA GLY A 232 -29.16 -1.83 -7.58
C GLY A 232 -28.61 -0.84 -8.62
N LEU A 233 -27.38 -1.05 -9.11
CA LEU A 233 -26.80 -0.26 -10.20
C LEU A 233 -27.59 -0.41 -11.51
N MET A 234 -27.98 -1.65 -11.85
CA MET A 234 -28.75 -1.97 -13.06
C MET A 234 -30.18 -1.40 -13.09
N GLN A 235 -30.72 -1.02 -11.92
CA GLN A 235 -32.06 -0.42 -11.80
C GLN A 235 -32.06 1.10 -11.97
N ARG A 236 -30.90 1.72 -12.11
CA ARG A 236 -30.80 3.17 -12.26
C ARG A 236 -31.15 3.60 -13.69
N PRO A 237 -31.64 4.84 -13.88
CA PRO A 237 -31.82 5.40 -15.22
C PRO A 237 -30.51 5.47 -16.02
N ASP A 238 -29.39 5.77 -15.35
CA ASP A 238 -28.02 5.87 -15.88
C ASP A 238 -27.23 4.55 -15.76
N TRP A 239 -27.90 3.40 -15.72
CA TRP A 239 -27.25 2.11 -15.41
C TRP A 239 -26.06 1.76 -16.31
N GLN A 240 -26.08 2.16 -17.59
CA GLN A 240 -25.01 1.89 -18.54
C GLN A 240 -23.68 2.54 -18.12
N GLU A 241 -23.74 3.68 -17.46
CA GLU A 241 -22.58 4.35 -16.89
C GLU A 241 -22.29 3.82 -15.49
N ALA A 242 -23.32 3.69 -14.66
CA ALA A 242 -23.21 3.22 -13.29
C ALA A 242 -22.56 1.84 -13.18
N ILE A 243 -22.89 0.89 -14.07
CA ILE A 243 -22.34 -0.47 -14.04
C ILE A 243 -20.85 -0.54 -14.42
N ARG A 244 -20.28 0.53 -14.96
CA ARG A 244 -18.85 0.61 -15.31
C ARG A 244 -17.97 0.95 -14.12
N ILE A 245 -18.56 1.31 -12.97
CA ILE A 245 -17.80 1.54 -11.74
C ILE A 245 -17.04 0.26 -11.34
N PRO A 246 -15.74 0.35 -11.02
CA PRO A 246 -14.99 -0.82 -10.57
C PRO A 246 -15.58 -1.44 -9.30
N LEU A 247 -15.77 -2.76 -9.31
CA LEU A 247 -16.24 -3.54 -8.16
C LEU A 247 -15.12 -4.43 -7.63
N GLY A 248 -14.81 -4.29 -6.34
CA GLY A 248 -13.92 -5.19 -5.60
C GLY A 248 -14.70 -6.09 -4.67
N VAL A 249 -14.30 -7.36 -4.55
CA VAL A 249 -14.95 -8.33 -3.65
C VAL A 249 -13.91 -8.87 -2.67
N LEU A 250 -14.16 -8.67 -1.38
CA LEU A 250 -13.33 -9.19 -0.30
C LEU A 250 -14.09 -10.29 0.43
N PRO A 251 -13.63 -11.55 0.36
CA PRO A 251 -14.40 -12.70 0.79
C PRO A 251 -14.51 -12.75 2.32
N CYS A 252 -15.69 -12.44 2.83
CA CYS A 252 -16.04 -12.55 4.25
C CYS A 252 -17.34 -13.35 4.47
N GLY A 253 -17.90 -13.93 3.41
CA GLY A 253 -19.11 -14.74 3.44
C GLY A 253 -18.88 -16.23 3.61
N SER A 254 -19.97 -17.00 3.65
CA SER A 254 -19.97 -18.46 3.59
C SER A 254 -19.82 -18.97 2.15
N GLY A 255 -20.41 -18.27 1.18
CA GLY A 255 -20.19 -18.44 -0.27
C GLY A 255 -19.30 -17.31 -0.81
N ASN A 256 -18.14 -17.67 -1.35
CA ASN A 256 -17.14 -16.75 -1.91
C ASN A 256 -16.70 -17.23 -3.30
N ALA A 257 -17.63 -17.75 -4.10
CA ALA A 257 -17.31 -18.41 -5.36
C ALA A 257 -16.65 -17.43 -6.34
N LEU A 258 -17.17 -16.19 -6.43
CA LEU A 258 -16.59 -15.19 -7.32
C LEU A 258 -15.20 -14.78 -6.87
N ALA A 259 -15.02 -14.49 -5.57
CA ALA A 259 -13.70 -14.13 -5.04
C ALA A 259 -12.67 -15.25 -5.27
N GLY A 260 -13.07 -16.52 -5.11
CA GLY A 260 -12.23 -17.67 -5.44
C GLY A 260 -11.86 -17.75 -6.92
N ALA A 261 -12.84 -17.54 -7.82
CA ALA A 261 -12.61 -17.53 -9.26
C ALA A 261 -11.68 -16.39 -9.72
N LEU A 262 -11.88 -15.18 -9.18
CA LEU A 262 -11.02 -14.02 -9.44
C LEU A 262 -9.58 -14.28 -8.97
N ASN A 263 -9.41 -14.82 -7.76
CA ASN A 263 -8.09 -15.14 -7.22
C ASN A 263 -7.36 -16.19 -8.08
N HIS A 264 -8.08 -17.23 -8.54
CA HIS A 264 -7.55 -18.23 -9.45
C HIS A 264 -7.12 -17.62 -10.80
N HIS A 265 -7.96 -16.77 -11.39
CA HIS A 265 -7.64 -16.11 -12.66
C HIS A 265 -6.46 -15.13 -12.54
N ALA A 266 -6.29 -14.49 -11.38
CA ALA A 266 -5.14 -13.66 -11.06
C ALA A 266 -3.84 -14.46 -10.82
N GLY A 267 -3.86 -15.79 -10.96
CA GLY A 267 -2.69 -16.66 -10.82
C GLY A 267 -2.37 -17.03 -9.37
N TYR A 268 -3.28 -16.80 -8.43
CA TYR A 268 -3.12 -17.20 -7.04
C TYR A 268 -3.83 -18.54 -6.78
N LEU A 269 -3.11 -19.48 -6.17
CA LEU A 269 -3.68 -20.76 -5.77
C LEU A 269 -4.82 -20.53 -4.76
N ILE A 270 -5.98 -21.16 -5.00
CA ILE A 270 -7.13 -21.14 -4.10
C ILE A 270 -6.72 -21.79 -2.77
N ASN A 271 -6.22 -20.98 -1.84
CA ASN A 271 -6.18 -21.34 -0.44
C ASN A 271 -7.36 -20.64 0.22
N TYR A 272 -8.10 -21.35 1.07
CA TYR A 272 -9.25 -20.85 1.83
C TYR A 272 -8.89 -19.76 2.87
N HIS A 273 -7.76 -19.08 2.70
CA HIS A 273 -7.32 -17.94 3.49
C HIS A 273 -7.43 -16.68 2.64
N ILE A 274 -7.98 -15.64 3.25
CA ILE A 274 -8.28 -14.36 2.60
C ILE A 274 -6.97 -13.69 2.18
N ASP A 275 -6.57 -13.86 0.93
CA ASP A 275 -5.61 -12.98 0.27
C ASP A 275 -6.40 -11.76 -0.22
N PHE A 276 -6.31 -10.66 0.53
CA PHE A 276 -6.94 -9.40 0.16
C PHE A 276 -6.20 -8.79 -1.02
N PHE A 277 -6.77 -8.91 -2.22
CA PHE A 277 -6.34 -8.12 -3.37
C PHE A 277 -7.16 -6.83 -3.42
N PHE A 278 -6.45 -5.71 -3.39
CA PHE A 278 -6.97 -4.44 -3.89
C PHE A 278 -6.71 -4.42 -5.39
N PHE A 279 -7.79 -4.33 -6.17
CA PHE A 279 -7.76 -4.08 -7.62
C PHE A 279 -7.41 -2.62 -7.89
#